data_AF-A0A3D0K2L3-F1
#
_entry.id   AF-A0A3D0K2L3-F1
#
_cell.length_a   1.000
_cell.length_b   1.000
_cell.length_c   1.000
_cell.angle_alpha   90.00
_cell.angle_beta   90.00
_cell.angle_gamma   90.00
#
_symmetry.space_group_name_H-M   'P 1'
#
loop_
_entity.id
_entity.type
_entity.pdbx_description
1 polymer ?
#
loop_
_entity_poly.entity_id
_entity_poly.type
_entity_poly.pdbx_seq_one_letter_code
_entity_poly.pdbx_strand_id
1 'polypeptide(L)'
;MKNSAKYAKKLNTLLRKLPAGKPRREPESDDYLGVLIHSFMLWESTSSKAATAYGKLQSAIEDYNELRVSMPDEIVDWMGDSSEHADERARRLRATLNAIYLREHDVVLAAVAQLKKAEIREYVESLEGIVPFVSARVLAICFDIHAMPADSQLLDLLEESEAIEPGTSSDEASRWMTRQLSSDQGEAAISKMQTWVDTESRRIVQSRQRREKASQKQADQRMKERRKERAADAKQRRAEREEAARKRAAKAAAKAEAARKAEERKAAKLKEAEKAAREKAKKKAAKK
;
A
#
# COMPACT_ATOMS: atom_id res chain seq x y z
N MET A 1 4.82 -0.42 19.35
CA MET A 1 6.02 -1.31 19.43
C MET A 1 6.07 -2.16 20.70
N LYS A 2 6.31 -3.48 20.57
CA LYS A 2 6.30 -4.46 21.67
C LYS A 2 7.62 -4.61 22.44
N ASN A 3 8.75 -4.14 21.89
CA ASN A 3 10.09 -4.27 22.51
C ASN A 3 10.89 -2.95 22.55
N SER A 4 10.21 -1.84 22.90
CA SER A 4 10.76 -0.48 22.80
C SER A 4 12.14 -0.29 23.43
N ALA A 5 12.40 -0.86 24.62
CA ALA A 5 13.67 -0.68 25.33
C ALA A 5 14.87 -1.34 24.62
N LYS A 6 14.66 -2.49 23.96
CA LYS A 6 15.72 -3.17 23.19
C LYS A 6 16.11 -2.34 21.97
N TYR A 7 15.11 -1.87 21.24
CA TYR A 7 15.29 -1.03 20.05
C TYR A 7 15.93 0.32 20.40
N ALA A 8 15.54 0.94 21.51
CA ALA A 8 16.13 2.18 21.99
C ALA A 8 17.63 2.07 22.28
N LYS A 9 18.08 0.97 22.90
CA LYS A 9 19.53 0.72 23.12
C LYS A 9 20.28 0.59 21.80
N LYS A 10 19.70 -0.10 20.81
CA LYS A 10 20.29 -0.27 19.48
C LYS A 10 20.34 1.03 18.70
N LEU A 11 19.27 1.83 18.73
CA LEU A 11 19.21 3.16 18.13
C LEU A 11 20.32 4.06 18.69
N ASN A 12 20.46 4.13 20.00
CA ASN A 12 21.52 4.92 20.65
C ASN A 12 22.92 4.43 20.27
N THR A 13 23.11 3.10 20.22
CA THR A 13 24.39 2.52 19.79
C THR A 13 24.70 2.85 18.34
N LEU A 14 23.69 2.81 17.47
CA LEU A 14 23.79 3.15 16.06
C LEU A 14 24.14 4.62 15.88
N LEU A 15 23.44 5.55 16.53
CA LEU A 15 23.69 6.99 16.47
C LEU A 15 25.11 7.40 16.89
N ARG A 16 25.73 6.63 17.80
CA ARG A 16 27.13 6.82 18.20
C ARG A 16 28.12 6.35 17.13
N LYS A 17 27.75 5.37 16.31
CA LYS A 17 28.56 4.82 15.21
C LYS A 17 28.40 5.59 13.90
N LEU A 18 27.26 6.25 13.71
CA LEU A 18 27.03 7.04 12.50
C LEU A 18 28.05 8.18 12.39
N PRO A 19 28.55 8.46 11.17
CA PRO A 19 29.46 9.57 10.95
C PRO A 19 28.82 10.88 11.38
N ALA A 20 29.64 11.85 11.77
CA ALA A 20 29.14 13.20 12.03
C ALA A 20 28.38 13.73 10.80
N GLY A 21 27.27 14.40 11.07
CA GLY A 21 26.47 15.03 10.01
C GLY A 21 27.32 16.03 9.25
N LYS A 22 27.30 15.97 7.91
CA LYS A 22 28.00 16.98 7.10
C LYS A 22 27.13 18.24 7.05
N PRO A 23 27.67 19.44 7.30
CA PRO A 23 26.94 20.67 7.06
C PRO A 23 26.60 20.71 5.56
N ARG A 24 25.31 20.82 5.27
CA ARG A 24 24.78 20.82 3.90
C ARG A 24 24.09 22.15 3.64
N ARG A 25 23.91 22.50 2.36
CA ARG A 25 23.19 23.71 1.93
C ARG A 25 21.71 23.54 2.26
N GLU A 26 21.35 23.73 3.53
CA GLU A 26 19.98 23.90 3.96
C GLU A 26 19.63 25.40 3.94
N PRO A 27 18.37 25.77 3.71
CA PRO A 27 17.90 27.14 3.91
C PRO A 27 18.14 27.59 5.36
N GLU A 28 18.25 28.90 5.55
CA GLU A 28 18.36 29.49 6.89
C GLU A 28 17.08 29.21 7.70
N SER A 29 17.20 29.08 9.02
CA SER A 29 16.08 28.63 9.86
C SER A 29 14.93 29.64 9.94
N ASP A 30 15.18 30.91 9.65
CA ASP A 30 14.22 32.00 9.56
C ASP A 30 13.50 32.07 8.20
N ASP A 31 14.03 31.44 7.15
CA ASP A 31 13.33 31.16 5.90
C ASP A 31 12.40 29.94 6.06
N TYR A 32 11.32 30.12 6.81
CA TYR A 32 10.37 29.07 7.15
C TYR A 32 9.80 28.33 5.93
N LEU A 33 9.56 29.07 4.84
CA LEU A 33 9.04 28.48 3.61
C LEU A 33 10.12 27.80 2.79
N GLY A 34 11.32 28.36 2.71
CA GLY A 34 12.45 27.66 2.13
C GLY A 34 12.70 26.35 2.82
N VAL A 35 12.71 26.31 4.16
CA VAL A 35 12.84 25.07 4.93
C VAL A 35 11.70 24.11 4.64
N LEU A 36 10.44 24.56 4.56
CA LEU A 36 9.28 23.73 4.20
C LEU A 36 9.46 23.10 2.81
N ILE A 37 9.79 23.90 1.81
CA ILE A 37 9.94 23.45 0.42
C ILE A 37 11.13 22.52 0.28
N HIS A 38 12.28 22.88 0.86
CA HIS A 38 13.46 22.01 0.89
C HIS A 38 13.16 20.69 1.61
N SER A 39 12.37 20.70 2.69
CA SER A 39 11.92 19.47 3.37
C SER A 39 11.11 18.56 2.45
N PHE A 40 10.23 19.13 1.61
CA PHE A 40 9.53 18.36 0.58
C PHE A 40 10.50 17.74 -0.42
N MET A 41 11.52 18.48 -0.87
CA MET A 41 12.53 17.96 -1.79
C MET A 41 13.38 16.85 -1.16
N LEU A 42 13.56 16.89 0.15
CA LEU A 42 14.33 15.91 0.91
C LEU A 42 13.56 14.63 1.20
N TRP A 43 12.24 14.72 1.36
CA TRP A 43 11.38 13.57 1.60
C TRP A 43 11.55 12.50 0.50
N GLU A 44 11.89 11.26 0.90
CA GLU A 44 12.18 10.13 0.00
C GLU A 44 13.34 10.42 -0.97
N SER A 45 14.32 11.23 -0.56
CA SER A 45 15.43 11.66 -1.40
C SER A 45 16.74 11.79 -0.62
N THR A 46 17.82 12.02 -1.36
CA THR A 46 19.12 12.39 -0.78
C THR A 46 19.23 13.90 -0.75
N SER A 47 19.92 14.48 0.24
CA SER A 47 20.01 15.95 0.27
C SER A 47 20.84 16.54 -0.89
N SER A 48 21.60 15.75 -1.65
CA SER A 48 22.22 16.23 -2.91
C SER A 48 21.17 16.48 -3.98
N LYS A 49 20.23 15.54 -4.12
CA LYS A 49 19.11 15.68 -5.05
C LYS A 49 18.16 16.77 -4.57
N ALA A 50 17.87 16.80 -3.27
CA ALA A 50 17.01 17.81 -2.68
C ALA A 50 17.55 19.24 -2.89
N ALA A 51 18.83 19.47 -2.61
CA ALA A 51 19.45 20.78 -2.82
C ALA A 51 19.47 21.18 -4.31
N THR A 52 19.68 20.22 -5.22
CA THR A 52 19.63 20.47 -6.66
C THR A 52 18.22 20.83 -7.11
N ALA A 53 17.21 20.07 -6.69
CA ALA A 53 15.81 20.31 -7.03
C ALA A 53 15.33 21.65 -6.45
N TYR A 54 15.69 21.95 -5.20
CA TYR A 54 15.39 23.22 -4.57
C TYR A 54 16.01 24.41 -5.32
N GLY A 55 17.30 24.33 -5.68
CA GLY A 55 17.98 25.40 -6.44
C GLY A 55 17.45 25.58 -7.87
N LYS A 56 16.99 24.51 -8.53
CA LYS A 56 16.30 24.61 -9.81
C LYS A 56 14.95 25.28 -9.67
N LEU A 57 14.18 24.89 -8.64
CA LEU A 57 12.88 25.46 -8.37
C LEU A 57 12.98 26.96 -8.07
N GLN A 58 13.91 27.37 -7.20
CA GLN A 58 14.16 28.78 -6.89
C GLN A 58 14.60 29.60 -8.11
N SER A 59 15.31 29.00 -9.08
CA SER A 59 15.68 29.68 -10.32
C SER A 59 14.54 29.77 -11.34
N ALA A 60 13.50 28.95 -11.18
CA ALA A 60 12.40 28.82 -12.13
C ALA A 60 11.17 29.67 -11.77
N ILE A 61 11.04 30.05 -10.50
CA ILE A 61 9.90 30.82 -9.97
C ILE A 61 10.35 32.21 -9.55
N GLU A 62 9.49 33.21 -9.72
CA GLU A 62 9.73 34.55 -9.18
C GLU A 62 9.45 34.58 -7.67
N ASP A 63 8.37 33.92 -7.24
CA ASP A 63 7.95 33.82 -5.85
C ASP A 63 7.24 32.49 -5.50
N TYR A 64 6.92 32.29 -4.22
CA TYR A 64 6.19 31.10 -3.77
C TYR A 64 4.69 31.14 -4.07
N ASN A 65 4.14 32.30 -4.45
CA ASN A 65 2.74 32.40 -4.88
C ASN A 65 2.55 31.77 -6.26
N GLU A 66 3.52 31.94 -7.16
CA GLU A 66 3.58 31.24 -8.45
C GLU A 66 3.54 29.73 -8.23
N LEU A 67 4.41 29.20 -7.38
CA LEU A 67 4.48 27.78 -7.05
C LEU A 67 3.14 27.20 -6.53
N ARG A 68 2.35 28.00 -5.81
CA ARG A 68 1.05 27.62 -5.27
C ARG A 68 -0.03 27.47 -6.35
N VAL A 69 0.02 28.29 -7.39
CA VAL A 69 -0.99 28.33 -8.45
C VAL A 69 -0.64 27.46 -9.65
N SER A 70 0.63 27.06 -9.79
CA SER A 70 1.10 26.18 -10.86
C SER A 70 0.47 24.79 -10.85
N MET A 71 0.48 24.15 -12.02
CA MET A 71 0.06 22.76 -12.16
C MET A 71 1.13 21.81 -11.62
N PRO A 72 0.75 20.65 -11.03
CA PRO A 72 1.74 19.72 -10.47
C PRO A 72 2.81 19.29 -11.48
N ASP A 73 2.43 19.09 -12.75
CA ASP A 73 3.36 18.71 -13.82
C ASP A 73 4.42 19.80 -14.08
N GLU A 74 4.04 21.09 -14.04
CA GLU A 74 4.98 22.21 -14.18
C GLU A 74 5.96 22.25 -13.00
N ILE A 75 5.47 22.01 -11.78
CA ILE A 75 6.31 21.93 -10.58
C ILE A 75 7.30 20.77 -10.70
N VAL A 76 6.87 19.61 -11.20
CA VAL A 76 7.76 18.46 -11.48
C VAL A 76 8.85 18.83 -12.46
N ASP A 77 8.49 19.50 -13.55
CA ASP A 77 9.43 19.95 -14.58
C ASP A 77 10.46 20.93 -14.01
N TRP A 78 10.03 21.91 -13.20
CA TRP A 78 10.91 22.89 -12.54
C TRP A 78 11.87 22.25 -11.54
N MET A 79 11.39 21.32 -10.71
CA MET A 79 12.25 20.55 -9.79
C MET A 79 13.26 19.69 -10.58
N GLY A 80 12.90 19.28 -11.79
CA GLY A 80 13.66 18.33 -12.60
C GLY A 80 13.86 16.99 -11.87
N ASP A 81 12.86 16.57 -11.09
CA ASP A 81 12.86 15.31 -10.36
C ASP A 81 12.17 14.21 -11.17
N SER A 82 12.89 13.12 -11.39
CA SER A 82 12.41 11.92 -12.10
C SER A 82 12.14 10.75 -11.14
N SER A 83 12.06 11.01 -9.84
CA SER A 83 11.68 9.99 -8.86
C SER A 83 10.21 9.58 -9.00
N GLU A 84 9.90 8.38 -8.50
CA GLU A 84 8.52 7.87 -8.46
C GLU A 84 7.57 8.73 -7.61
N HIS A 85 8.13 9.54 -6.71
CA HIS A 85 7.40 10.43 -5.81
C HIS A 85 7.24 11.86 -6.36
N ALA A 86 7.76 12.17 -7.55
CA ALA A 86 7.79 13.53 -8.07
C ALA A 86 6.38 14.16 -8.15
N ASP A 87 5.43 13.47 -8.79
CA ASP A 87 4.04 13.92 -8.91
C ASP A 87 3.34 14.06 -7.55
N GLU A 88 3.49 13.06 -6.67
CA GLU A 88 2.90 13.11 -5.33
C GLU A 88 3.47 14.29 -4.53
N ARG A 89 4.78 14.50 -4.60
CA ARG A 89 5.46 15.62 -3.93
C ARG A 89 4.95 16.95 -4.44
N ALA A 90 4.83 17.14 -5.75
CA ALA A 90 4.32 18.36 -6.34
C ALA A 90 2.87 18.65 -5.91
N ARG A 91 1.98 17.64 -5.97
CA ARG A 91 0.58 17.77 -5.52
C ARG A 91 0.48 18.14 -4.04
N ARG A 92 1.25 17.47 -3.18
CA ARG A 92 1.26 17.71 -1.73
C ARG A 92 1.86 19.06 -1.36
N LEU A 93 2.96 19.45 -2.00
CA LEU A 93 3.58 20.75 -1.81
C LEU A 93 2.59 21.86 -2.17
N ARG A 94 1.97 21.78 -3.34
CA ARG A 94 0.94 22.72 -3.78
C ARG A 94 -0.24 22.79 -2.81
N ALA A 95 -0.75 21.64 -2.34
CA ALA A 95 -1.83 21.60 -1.37
C ALA A 95 -1.43 22.30 -0.05
N THR A 96 -0.20 22.07 0.41
CA THR A 96 0.34 22.68 1.63
C THR A 96 0.45 24.19 1.50
N LEU A 97 0.99 24.69 0.39
CA LEU A 97 1.08 26.13 0.13
C LEU A 97 -0.30 26.79 0.02
N ASN A 98 -1.28 26.10 -0.57
CA ASN A 98 -2.66 26.58 -0.60
C ASN A 98 -3.30 26.59 0.79
N ALA A 99 -3.04 25.59 1.63
CA ALA A 99 -3.53 25.57 3.01
C ALA A 99 -2.96 26.73 3.85
N ILE A 100 -1.69 27.07 3.65
CA ILE A 100 -1.07 28.25 4.28
C ILE A 100 -1.76 29.53 3.80
N TYR A 101 -1.88 29.71 2.48
CA TYR A 101 -2.51 30.89 1.90
C TYR A 101 -3.96 31.09 2.36
N LEU A 102 -4.74 30.01 2.49
CA LEU A 102 -6.12 30.08 2.97
C LEU A 102 -6.25 30.53 4.43
N ARG A 103 -5.24 30.26 5.26
CA ARG A 103 -5.22 30.62 6.69
C ARG A 103 -4.62 31.99 6.94
N GLU A 104 -3.52 32.29 6.26
CA GLU A 104 -2.71 33.48 6.49
C GLU A 104 -3.00 34.63 5.50
N HIS A 105 -3.78 34.36 4.44
CA HIS A 105 -4.00 35.25 3.29
C HIS A 105 -2.73 35.66 2.55
N ASP A 106 -1.63 34.97 2.82
CA ASP A 106 -0.34 35.12 2.16
C ASP A 106 0.42 33.78 2.25
N VAL A 107 1.43 33.58 1.42
CA VAL A 107 2.34 32.44 1.52
C VAL A 107 3.49 32.86 2.42
N VAL A 108 3.23 32.92 3.73
CA VAL A 108 4.18 33.30 4.79
C VAL A 108 3.87 32.52 6.07
N LEU A 109 4.89 32.17 6.86
CA LEU A 109 4.75 31.48 8.16
C LEU A 109 5.22 32.31 9.36
N ALA A 110 5.58 33.58 9.14
CA ALA A 110 6.12 34.46 10.18
C ALA A 110 5.14 34.70 11.35
N ALA A 111 3.84 34.79 11.07
CA ALA A 111 2.81 34.93 12.11
C ALA A 111 2.73 33.69 13.00
N VAL A 112 2.90 32.49 12.42
CA VAL A 112 2.91 31.22 13.14
C VAL A 112 4.05 31.16 14.16
N ALA A 113 5.19 31.76 13.85
CA ALA A 113 6.34 31.83 14.78
C ALA A 113 6.03 32.57 16.09
N GLN A 114 4.97 33.38 16.13
CA GLN A 114 4.54 34.11 17.34
C GLN A 114 3.61 33.30 18.26
N LEU A 115 3.16 32.13 17.81
CA LEU A 115 2.28 31.25 18.59
C LEU A 115 3.05 30.45 19.64
N LYS A 116 2.33 29.83 20.58
CA LYS A 116 2.96 28.90 21.55
C LYS A 116 3.37 27.61 20.84
N LYS A 117 4.41 26.94 21.35
CA LYS A 117 4.94 25.67 20.77
C LYS A 117 3.86 24.61 20.49
N ALA A 118 2.82 24.51 21.34
CA ALA A 118 1.71 23.58 21.12
C ALA A 118 0.83 23.98 19.92
N GLU A 119 0.50 25.27 19.80
CA GLU A 119 -0.29 25.85 18.71
C GLU A 119 0.48 25.79 17.39
N ILE A 120 1.80 26.04 17.40
CA ILE A 120 2.66 25.87 16.22
C ILE A 120 2.62 24.41 15.72
N ARG A 121 2.75 23.44 16.63
CA ARG A 121 2.68 22.02 16.26
C ARG A 121 1.35 21.67 15.62
N GLU A 122 0.25 22.04 16.27
CA GLU A 122 -1.09 21.81 15.74
C GLU A 122 -1.31 22.49 14.38
N TYR A 123 -0.84 23.73 14.24
CA TYR A 123 -0.91 24.47 12.99
C TYR A 123 -0.19 23.72 11.86
N VAL A 124 1.09 23.39 12.05
CA VAL A 124 1.92 22.76 11.01
C VAL A 124 1.40 21.36 10.68
N GLU A 125 1.09 20.54 11.68
CA GLU A 125 0.61 19.16 11.46
C GLU A 125 -0.80 19.10 10.84
N SER A 126 -1.60 20.16 10.96
CA SER A 126 -2.94 20.24 10.36
C SER A 126 -2.95 20.80 8.93
N LEU A 127 -1.81 21.19 8.36
CA LEU A 127 -1.75 21.69 6.98
C LEU A 127 -2.12 20.59 5.98
N GLU A 128 -3.05 20.89 5.07
CA GLU A 128 -3.48 19.92 4.07
C GLU A 128 -2.32 19.56 3.13
N GLY A 129 -2.13 18.27 2.88
CA GLY A 129 -1.06 17.78 2.02
C GLY A 129 0.30 17.62 2.71
N ILE A 130 0.48 18.16 3.93
CA ILE A 130 1.76 18.05 4.63
C ILE A 130 2.11 16.59 4.93
N VAL A 131 3.37 16.25 4.75
CA VAL A 131 3.89 14.92 5.05
C VAL A 131 4.44 14.94 6.48
N PRO A 132 4.22 13.90 7.31
CA PRO A 132 4.75 13.84 8.68
C PRO A 132 6.28 14.05 8.78
N PHE A 133 7.03 13.57 7.78
CA PHE A 133 8.48 13.85 7.67
C PHE A 133 8.76 15.35 7.55
N VAL A 134 8.00 16.04 6.69
CA VAL A 134 8.15 17.48 6.43
C VAL A 134 7.76 18.30 7.64
N SER A 135 6.62 17.99 8.27
CA SER A 135 6.17 18.70 9.48
C SER A 135 7.19 18.56 10.60
N ALA A 136 7.73 17.35 10.85
CA ALA A 136 8.75 17.13 11.86
C ALA A 136 10.03 17.93 11.60
N ARG A 137 10.48 18.03 10.34
CA ARG A 137 11.65 18.86 9.99
C ARG A 137 11.41 20.34 10.25
N VAL A 138 10.27 20.87 9.79
CA VAL A 138 9.92 22.28 9.97
C VAL A 138 9.81 22.62 11.46
N LEU A 139 9.16 21.76 12.25
CA LEU A 139 9.07 21.93 13.71
C LEU A 139 10.45 21.95 14.37
N ALA A 140 11.33 21.03 13.98
CA ALA A 140 12.67 20.94 14.57
C ALA A 140 13.57 22.12 14.18
N ILE A 141 13.61 22.50 12.90
CA ILE A 141 14.58 23.47 12.36
C ILE A 141 14.09 24.91 12.54
N CYS A 142 12.82 25.18 12.25
CA CYS A 142 12.30 26.56 12.25
C CYS A 142 11.84 27.03 13.62
N PHE A 143 11.30 26.12 14.43
CA PHE A 143 10.57 26.48 15.65
C PHE A 143 11.18 25.93 16.94
N ASP A 144 12.32 25.24 16.85
CA ASP A 144 12.97 24.60 18.02
C ASP A 144 11.97 23.70 18.79
N ILE A 145 11.12 22.99 18.06
CA ILE A 145 10.15 22.04 18.59
C ILE A 145 10.68 20.63 18.31
N HIS A 146 11.04 19.92 19.38
CA HIS A 146 11.58 18.56 19.27
C HIS A 146 10.63 17.62 18.53
N ALA A 147 11.06 17.20 17.34
CA ALA A 147 10.37 16.28 16.46
C ALA A 147 11.39 15.56 15.57
N MET A 148 11.30 14.24 15.48
CA MET A 148 12.22 13.44 14.68
C MET A 148 11.59 13.06 13.34
N PRO A 149 12.10 13.56 12.21
CA PRO A 149 11.62 13.20 10.89
C PRO A 149 11.98 11.75 10.56
N ALA A 150 11.02 11.01 10.00
CA ALA A 150 11.22 9.65 9.52
C ALA A 150 10.48 9.44 8.19
N ASP A 151 11.20 8.97 7.18
CA ASP A 151 10.64 8.55 5.90
C ASP A 151 10.91 7.05 5.70
N SER A 152 10.48 6.50 4.57
CA SER A 152 10.65 5.07 4.34
C SER A 152 12.12 4.71 4.15
N GLN A 153 12.95 5.59 3.58
CA GLN A 153 14.38 5.29 3.36
C GLN A 153 15.13 5.13 4.68
N LEU A 154 14.90 6.04 5.63
CA LEU A 154 15.45 5.91 6.97
C LEU A 154 14.89 4.67 7.68
N LEU A 155 13.59 4.40 7.53
CA LEU A 155 12.95 3.24 8.14
C LEU A 155 13.58 1.92 7.68
N ASP A 156 13.82 1.74 6.37
CA ASP A 156 14.48 0.53 5.86
C ASP A 156 15.87 0.31 6.47
N LEU A 157 16.64 1.39 6.61
CA LEU A 157 17.96 1.32 7.22
C LEU A 157 17.90 0.95 8.70
N LEU A 158 16.94 1.52 9.43
CA LEU A 158 16.71 1.22 10.84
C LEU A 158 16.25 -0.23 11.02
N GLU A 159 15.40 -0.74 10.13
CA GLU A 159 14.96 -2.14 10.14
C GLU A 159 16.12 -3.09 9.86
N GLU A 160 16.95 -2.82 8.84
CA GLU A 160 18.15 -3.60 8.53
C GLU A 160 19.16 -3.60 9.66
N SER A 161 19.25 -2.50 10.41
CA SER A 161 20.11 -2.37 11.59
C SER A 161 19.47 -2.94 12.87
N GLU A 162 18.27 -3.52 12.76
CA GLU A 162 17.44 -4.00 13.87
C GLU A 162 17.21 -2.94 14.97
N ALA A 163 17.27 -1.66 14.60
CA ALA A 163 17.09 -0.51 15.49
C ALA A 163 15.61 -0.13 15.67
N ILE A 164 14.71 -0.70 14.86
CA ILE A 164 13.26 -0.55 14.95
C ILE A 164 12.56 -1.90 14.73
N GLU A 165 11.30 -1.98 15.14
CA GLU A 165 10.45 -3.16 14.90
C GLU A 165 10.07 -3.25 13.41
N PRO A 166 10.24 -4.41 12.75
CA PRO A 166 9.87 -4.56 11.35
C PRO A 166 8.39 -4.29 11.10
N GLY A 167 8.07 -3.56 10.03
CA GLY A 167 6.70 -3.20 9.67
C GLY A 167 6.13 -2.02 10.46
N THR A 168 6.96 -1.29 11.20
CA THR A 168 6.56 -0.01 11.81
C THR A 168 6.30 1.02 10.69
N SER A 169 5.23 1.80 10.78
CA SER A 169 5.01 2.92 9.84
C SER A 169 6.00 4.07 10.06
N SER A 170 6.24 4.91 9.04
CA SER A 170 7.10 6.09 9.18
C SER A 170 6.63 7.07 10.26
N ASP A 171 5.31 7.30 10.39
CA ASP A 171 4.72 8.15 11.44
C ASP A 171 4.92 7.53 12.84
N GLU A 172 4.68 6.23 13.01
CA GLU A 172 4.94 5.57 14.30
C GLU A 172 6.43 5.62 14.67
N ALA A 173 7.32 5.44 13.68
CA ALA A 173 8.77 5.53 13.84
C ALA A 173 9.20 6.94 14.27
N SER A 174 8.70 7.98 13.60
CA SER A 174 8.94 9.38 13.94
C SER A 174 8.56 9.70 15.38
N ARG A 175 7.32 9.36 15.78
CA ARG A 175 6.82 9.58 17.15
C ARG A 175 7.60 8.78 18.18
N TRP A 176 8.00 7.55 17.85
CA TRP A 176 8.80 6.71 18.73
C TRP A 176 10.20 7.29 18.94
N MET A 177 10.90 7.67 17.86
CA MET A 177 12.23 8.27 17.95
C MET A 177 12.21 9.58 18.73
N THR A 178 11.19 10.42 18.52
CA THR A 178 10.99 11.67 19.29
C THR A 178 10.92 11.42 20.80
N ARG A 179 10.33 10.28 21.23
CA ARG A 179 10.29 9.89 22.66
C ARG A 179 11.59 9.26 23.16
N GLN A 180 12.39 8.65 22.29
CA GLN A 180 13.62 7.94 22.70
C GLN A 180 14.84 8.86 22.77
N LEU A 181 14.87 9.92 21.97
CA LEU A 181 15.97 10.88 21.92
C LEU A 181 15.62 12.11 22.76
N SER A 182 16.59 12.61 23.53
CA SER A 182 16.42 13.88 24.23
C SER A 182 16.39 15.04 23.23
N SER A 183 15.75 16.14 23.62
CA SER A 183 15.70 17.37 22.83
C SER A 183 17.09 17.84 22.42
N ASP A 184 18.04 17.80 23.34
CA ASP A 184 19.41 18.30 23.14
C ASP A 184 20.20 17.49 22.09
N GLN A 185 19.74 16.27 21.78
CA GLN A 185 20.36 15.39 20.79
C GLN A 185 19.62 15.39 19.46
N GLY A 186 18.44 16.02 19.38
CA GLY A 186 17.54 15.94 18.23
C GLY A 186 18.20 16.41 16.94
N GLU A 187 18.69 17.64 16.91
CA GLU A 187 19.31 18.23 15.70
C GLU A 187 20.51 17.42 15.20
N ALA A 188 21.43 17.07 16.12
CA ALA A 188 22.58 16.24 15.79
C ALA A 188 22.17 14.86 15.28
N ALA A 189 21.13 14.26 15.85
CA ALA A 189 20.60 12.97 15.39
C ALA A 189 19.99 13.08 13.98
N ILE A 190 19.21 14.14 13.70
CA ILE A 190 18.63 14.41 12.37
C ILE A 190 19.74 14.47 11.32
N SER A 191 20.76 15.29 11.55
CA SER A 191 21.87 15.48 10.61
C SER A 191 22.66 14.18 10.36
N LYS A 192 22.91 13.39 11.42
CA LYS A 192 23.56 12.08 11.32
C LYS A 192 22.72 11.07 10.53
N MET A 193 21.43 10.97 10.83
CA MET A 193 20.51 10.06 10.14
C MET A 193 20.40 10.43 8.66
N GLN A 194 20.30 11.72 8.33
CA GLN A 194 20.25 12.15 6.93
C GLN A 194 21.56 11.83 6.19
N THR A 195 22.72 12.07 6.82
CA THR A 195 24.03 11.71 6.24
C THR A 195 24.16 10.19 6.02
N TRP A 196 23.56 9.40 6.91
CA TRP A 196 23.52 7.94 6.75
C TRP A 196 22.63 7.52 5.58
N VAL A 197 21.43 8.10 5.45
CA VAL A 197 20.56 7.91 4.28
C VAL A 197 21.27 8.30 2.99
N ASP A 198 21.96 9.44 2.95
CA ASP A 198 22.71 9.86 1.78
C ASP A 198 23.76 8.83 1.33
N THR A 199 24.49 8.29 2.31
CA THR A 199 25.57 7.32 2.07
C THR A 199 25.02 5.98 1.57
N GLU A 200 23.91 5.52 2.15
CA GLU A 200 23.34 4.20 1.87
C GLU A 200 22.24 4.21 0.81
N SER A 201 21.82 5.39 0.34
CA SER A 201 20.70 5.59 -0.60
C SER A 201 20.73 4.66 -1.81
N ARG A 202 21.88 4.51 -2.46
CA ARG A 202 22.02 3.59 -3.62
C ARG A 202 21.76 2.14 -3.24
N ARG A 203 22.24 1.71 -2.07
CA ARG A 203 22.05 0.34 -1.56
C ARG A 203 20.58 0.09 -1.22
N ILE A 204 19.91 1.06 -0.59
CA ILE A 204 18.48 0.96 -0.23
C ILE A 204 17.62 0.84 -1.48
N VAL A 205 17.79 1.74 -2.45
CA VAL A 205 17.00 1.73 -3.69
C VAL A 205 17.17 0.39 -4.43
N GLN A 206 18.40 -0.14 -4.50
CA GLN A 206 18.64 -1.45 -5.09
C GLN A 206 18.03 -2.60 -4.27
N SER A 207 18.08 -2.52 -2.94
CA SER A 207 17.49 -3.49 -2.02
C SER A 207 15.96 -3.56 -2.20
N ARG A 208 15.29 -2.40 -2.23
CA ARG A 208 13.83 -2.28 -2.50
C ARG A 208 13.45 -2.91 -3.82
N GLN A 209 14.10 -2.50 -4.91
CA GLN A 209 13.81 -3.03 -6.24
C GLN A 209 13.99 -4.56 -6.31
N ARG A 210 14.96 -5.12 -5.58
CA ARG A 210 15.13 -6.58 -5.49
C ARG A 210 14.01 -7.24 -4.69
N ARG A 211 13.61 -6.66 -3.55
CA ARG A 211 12.52 -7.18 -2.70
C ARG A 211 11.17 -7.14 -3.44
N GLU A 212 10.87 -6.06 -4.16
CA GLU A 212 9.67 -5.93 -4.98
C GLU A 212 9.62 -6.96 -6.10
N LYS A 213 10.72 -7.12 -6.85
CA LYS A 213 10.81 -8.16 -7.90
C LYS A 213 10.64 -9.56 -7.32
N ALA A 214 11.20 -9.83 -6.14
CA ALA A 214 11.02 -11.11 -5.47
C ALA A 214 9.56 -11.34 -5.03
N SER A 215 8.92 -10.31 -4.44
CA SER A 215 7.51 -10.35 -4.04
C SER A 215 6.58 -10.57 -5.24
N GLN A 216 6.79 -9.83 -6.34
CA GLN A 216 6.02 -9.98 -7.57
C GLN A 216 6.15 -11.40 -8.13
N LYS A 217 7.37 -11.96 -8.17
CA LYS A 217 7.61 -13.33 -8.62
C LYS A 217 6.87 -14.35 -7.74
N GLN A 218 6.85 -14.16 -6.42
CA GLN A 218 6.10 -15.02 -5.51
C GLN A 218 4.58 -14.90 -5.71
N ALA A 219 4.06 -13.68 -5.90
CA ALA A 219 2.65 -13.44 -6.18
C ALA A 219 2.22 -14.11 -7.50
N ASP A 220 3.03 -13.97 -8.55
CA ASP A 220 2.79 -14.61 -9.85
C ASP A 220 2.81 -16.14 -9.75
N GLN A 221 3.74 -16.69 -8.96
CA GLN A 221 3.81 -18.13 -8.72
C GLN A 221 2.57 -18.63 -7.98
N ARG A 222 2.14 -17.95 -6.90
CA ARG A 222 0.91 -18.27 -6.18
C ARG A 222 -0.32 -18.18 -7.08
N MET A 223 -0.38 -17.19 -7.98
CA MET A 223 -1.48 -17.07 -8.94
C MET A 223 -1.49 -18.24 -9.93
N LYS A 224 -0.32 -18.67 -10.43
CA LYS A 224 -0.20 -19.83 -11.32
C LYS A 224 -0.62 -21.12 -10.63
N GLU A 225 -0.23 -21.33 -9.38
CA GLU A 225 -0.64 -22.48 -8.57
C GLU A 225 -2.16 -22.50 -8.35
N ARG A 226 -2.77 -21.37 -7.95
CA ARG A 226 -4.24 -21.26 -7.81
C ARG A 226 -4.98 -21.50 -9.13
N ARG A 227 -4.43 -21.08 -10.28
CA ARG A 227 -5.02 -21.37 -11.60
C ARG A 227 -4.97 -22.86 -11.92
N LYS A 228 -3.86 -23.54 -11.62
CA LYS A 228 -3.73 -25.00 -11.81
C LYS A 228 -4.71 -25.77 -10.92
N GLU A 229 -4.82 -25.37 -9.65
CA GLU A 229 -5.75 -25.98 -8.69
C GLU A 229 -7.21 -25.82 -9.14
N ARG A 230 -7.61 -24.61 -9.56
CA ARG A 230 -8.96 -24.37 -10.10
C ARG A 230 -9.24 -25.17 -11.37
N ALA A 231 -8.26 -25.32 -12.25
CA ALA A 231 -8.41 -26.14 -13.46
C ALA A 231 -8.58 -27.62 -13.14
N ALA A 232 -7.87 -28.12 -12.12
CA ALA A 232 -8.00 -29.50 -11.63
C ALA A 232 -9.38 -29.75 -11.00
N ASP A 233 -9.84 -28.87 -10.10
CA ASP A 233 -11.18 -28.96 -9.49
C ASP A 233 -12.28 -28.90 -10.57
N ALA A 234 -12.17 -27.99 -11.55
CA ALA A 234 -13.11 -27.92 -12.67
C ALA A 234 -13.15 -29.22 -13.49
N LYS A 235 -12.00 -29.86 -13.74
CA LYS A 235 -11.91 -31.13 -14.46
C LYS A 235 -12.54 -32.27 -13.66
N GLN A 236 -12.29 -32.33 -12.35
CA GLN A 236 -12.88 -33.32 -11.46
C GLN A 236 -14.41 -33.18 -11.39
N ARG A 237 -14.92 -31.96 -11.18
CA ARG A 237 -16.36 -31.68 -11.18
C ARG A 237 -17.04 -32.03 -12.50
N ARG A 238 -16.35 -31.84 -13.63
CA ARG A 238 -16.86 -32.25 -14.94
C ARG A 238 -16.96 -33.77 -15.06
N ALA A 239 -15.93 -34.50 -14.61
CA ALA A 239 -15.94 -35.96 -14.60
C ALA A 239 -17.06 -36.52 -13.70
N GLU A 240 -17.24 -35.97 -12.49
CA GLU A 240 -18.32 -36.35 -11.57
C GLU A 240 -19.71 -36.08 -12.16
N ARG A 241 -19.90 -34.95 -12.86
CA ARG A 241 -21.16 -34.64 -13.57
C ARG A 241 -21.43 -35.62 -14.71
N GLU A 242 -20.41 -35.97 -15.49
CA GLU A 242 -20.55 -36.94 -16.58
C GLU A 242 -20.89 -38.35 -16.07
N GLU A 243 -20.27 -38.79 -14.97
CA GLU A 243 -20.58 -40.07 -14.34
C GLU A 243 -22.00 -40.09 -13.76
N ALA A 244 -22.40 -39.01 -13.07
CA ALA A 244 -23.77 -38.86 -12.56
C ALA A 244 -24.82 -38.87 -13.67
N ALA A 245 -24.52 -38.24 -14.82
CA ALA A 245 -25.39 -38.26 -15.99
C ALA A 245 -25.52 -39.68 -16.57
N ARG A 246 -24.41 -40.42 -16.70
CA ARG A 246 -24.44 -41.84 -17.15
C ARG A 246 -25.27 -42.72 -16.22
N LYS A 247 -25.09 -42.59 -14.90
CA LYS A 247 -25.89 -43.33 -13.90
C LYS A 247 -27.39 -43.02 -14.01
N ARG A 248 -27.76 -41.75 -14.21
CA ARG A 248 -29.16 -41.33 -14.41
C ARG A 248 -29.74 -41.90 -15.71
N ALA A 249 -28.99 -41.86 -16.80
CA ALA A 249 -29.42 -42.41 -18.10
C ALA A 249 -29.64 -43.93 -18.03
N ALA A 250 -28.72 -44.67 -17.39
CA ALA A 250 -28.87 -46.12 -17.20
C ALA A 250 -30.10 -46.47 -16.34
N LYS A 251 -30.36 -45.71 -15.28
CA LYS A 251 -31.54 -45.92 -14.42
C LYS A 251 -32.85 -45.61 -15.15
N ALA A 252 -32.86 -44.59 -16.01
CA ALA A 252 -34.01 -44.26 -16.85
C ALA A 252 -34.28 -45.36 -17.90
N ALA A 253 -33.24 -45.87 -18.56
CA ALA A 253 -33.35 -46.97 -19.52
C ALA A 253 -33.89 -48.26 -18.88
N ALA A 254 -33.38 -48.64 -17.71
CA ALA A 254 -33.87 -49.81 -16.96
C ALA A 254 -35.35 -49.65 -16.55
N LYS A 255 -35.77 -48.44 -16.17
CA LYS A 255 -37.17 -48.16 -15.81
C LYS A 255 -38.10 -48.22 -17.03
N ALA A 256 -37.64 -47.75 -18.19
CA ALA A 256 -38.38 -47.84 -19.45
C ALA A 256 -38.52 -49.30 -19.92
N GLU A 257 -37.46 -50.12 -19.79
CA GLU A 257 -37.51 -51.54 -20.13
C GLU A 257 -38.46 -52.32 -19.20
N ALA A 258 -38.45 -52.02 -17.90
CA ALA A 258 -39.38 -52.61 -16.95
C ALA A 258 -40.84 -52.23 -17.24
N ALA A 259 -41.10 -50.99 -17.65
CA ALA A 259 -42.43 -50.54 -18.06
C ALA A 259 -42.92 -51.28 -19.31
N ARG A 260 -42.06 -51.46 -20.33
CA ARG A 260 -42.38 -52.24 -21.53
C ARG A 260 -42.73 -53.69 -21.21
N LYS A 261 -41.92 -54.36 -20.38
CA LYS A 261 -42.20 -55.75 -19.94
C LYS A 261 -43.50 -55.87 -19.13
N ALA A 262 -43.88 -54.83 -18.38
CA ALA A 262 -45.14 -54.79 -17.66
C ALA A 262 -46.35 -54.61 -18.59
N GLU A 263 -46.23 -53.80 -19.64
CA GLU A 263 -47.25 -53.67 -20.68
C GLU A 263 -47.43 -54.96 -21.48
N GLU A 264 -46.33 -55.61 -21.88
CA GLU A 264 -46.40 -56.91 -22.59
C GLU A 264 -47.08 -57.99 -21.74
N ARG A 265 -46.82 -58.03 -20.42
CA ARG A 265 -47.50 -58.94 -19.50
C ARG A 265 -48.99 -58.62 -19.34
N LYS A 266 -49.38 -57.34 -19.36
CA LYS A 266 -50.79 -56.94 -19.35
C LYS A 266 -51.49 -57.32 -20.64
N ALA A 267 -50.84 -57.13 -21.79
CA ALA A 267 -51.37 -57.52 -23.10
C ALA A 267 -51.53 -59.05 -23.22
N ALA A 268 -50.59 -59.83 -22.67
CA ALA A 268 -50.70 -61.29 -22.61
C ALA A 268 -51.88 -61.76 -21.76
N LYS A 269 -52.10 -61.15 -20.58
CA LYS A 269 -53.27 -61.46 -19.72
C LYS A 269 -54.60 -61.08 -20.36
N LEU A 270 -54.65 -60.00 -21.14
CA LEU A 270 -55.87 -59.61 -21.84
C LEU A 270 -56.24 -60.63 -22.93
N LYS A 271 -55.25 -61.14 -23.67
CA LYS A 271 -55.43 -62.19 -24.67
C LYS A 271 -55.85 -63.53 -24.04
N GLU A 272 -55.37 -63.85 -22.84
CA GLU A 272 -55.80 -65.03 -22.08
C GLU A 272 -57.25 -64.90 -21.59
N ALA A 273 -57.65 -63.72 -21.13
CA ALA A 273 -59.03 -63.42 -20.72
C ALA A 273 -60.00 -63.47 -21.92
N GLU A 274 -59.59 -63.00 -23.09
CA GLU A 274 -60.38 -63.11 -24.33
C GLU A 274 -60.56 -64.58 -24.76
N LYS A 275 -59.53 -65.41 -24.61
CA LYS A 275 -59.59 -66.84 -24.91
C LYS A 275 -60.54 -67.57 -23.95
N ALA A 276 -60.52 -67.22 -22.66
CA ALA A 276 -61.43 -67.76 -21.64
C ALA A 276 -62.89 -67.27 -21.83
N ALA A 277 -63.10 -66.04 -22.32
CA ALA A 277 -64.43 -65.53 -22.67
C ALA A 277 -65.01 -66.25 -23.90
N ARG A 278 -64.16 -66.58 -24.89
CA ARG A 278 -64.56 -67.35 -26.08
C ARG A 278 -64.94 -68.80 -25.75
N GLU A 279 -64.30 -69.43 -24.77
CA GLU A 279 -64.71 -70.75 -24.26
C GLU A 279 -66.04 -70.69 -23.49
N LYS A 280 -66.28 -69.65 -22.69
CA LYS A 280 -67.56 -69.46 -21.98
C LYS A 280 -68.72 -69.15 -22.94
N ALA A 281 -68.45 -68.47 -24.06
CA ALA A 281 -69.45 -68.24 -25.11
C ALA A 281 -69.84 -69.53 -25.86
N LYS A 282 -68.88 -70.44 -26.12
CA LYS A 282 -69.17 -71.75 -26.71
C LYS A 282 -70.01 -72.66 -25.79
N LYS A 283 -69.85 -72.57 -24.47
CA LYS A 283 -70.69 -73.33 -23.51
C LYS A 283 -72.12 -72.80 -23.37
N LYS A 284 -72.43 -71.56 -23.77
CA LYS A 284 -73.81 -71.01 -23.78
C LYS A 284 -74.60 -71.31 -25.06
N ALA A 285 -73.94 -71.74 -26.15
CA ALA A 285 -74.62 -72.07 -27.41
C ALA A 285 -75.14 -73.52 -27.48
N ALA A 286 -74.80 -74.39 -26.52
CA ALA A 286 -75.26 -75.79 -26.47
C ALA A 286 -76.54 -75.99 -25.64
N LYS A 287 -77.26 -74.90 -25.30
CA LYS A 287 -78.53 -74.96 -24.56
C LYS A 287 -79.55 -74.01 -25.21
N LYS A 288 -79.83 -74.26 -26.48
CA LYS A 288 -81.07 -73.88 -27.16
C LYS A 288 -81.38 -74.93 -28.21
#